data_AF-A0A349UQ32-F1
#
_entry.id   AF-A0A349UQ32-F1
#
_cell.length_a   1.000
_cell.length_b   1.000
_cell.length_c   1.000
_cell.angle_alpha   90.00
_cell.angle_beta   90.00
_cell.angle_gamma   90.00
#
_symmetry.space_group_name_H-M   'P 1'
#
loop_
_entity.id
_entity.type
_entity.pdbx_description
1 polymer ?
#
loop_
_entity_poly.entity_id
_entity_poly.type
_entity_poly.pdbx_seq_one_letter_code
_entity_poly.pdbx_strand_id
1 'polypeptide(L)'
;MHVATGLILVLGMFFSSAAGALYVWVDGGAKPSEWNAKQNWSVGGSQPSSGPVNGSDVQLTGTGSNGPTNQNIANLSLNTLRFDSTCDTFTVAGNAFTLTNSGTALTVDAGASALGISCHIALGNSQSWSIGTGRTFTVSGNITGSAKSLTKTGTGTLVLTGTNSYSGGTTISDGTLKGNVTSLQGNITVNGALIFDQGTNATYSSALSGNGTFTKTGEGKLKLTGDSGFSGTTVVSQGKLQVTGSLAHSVITIESGGMV
;
A
#
# COMPACT_ATOMS: atom_id res chain seq x y z
N MET A 1 -16.02 35.04 24.74
CA MET A 1 -15.42 34.71 23.41
C MET A 1 -14.06 34.09 23.67
N HIS A 2 -13.75 33.00 22.96
CA HIS A 2 -12.60 32.11 23.11
C HIS A 2 -12.72 31.03 24.19
N VAL A 3 -13.41 29.96 23.80
CA VAL A 3 -13.11 28.61 24.29
C VAL A 3 -11.83 28.17 23.58
N ALA A 4 -10.75 27.95 24.34
CA ALA A 4 -9.54 27.34 23.83
C ALA A 4 -9.86 25.87 23.49
N THR A 5 -9.87 25.54 22.20
CA THR A 5 -9.89 24.15 21.72
C THR A 5 -8.62 23.47 22.18
N GLY A 6 -8.75 22.64 23.21
CA GLY A 6 -7.70 21.78 23.71
C GLY A 6 -7.20 20.85 22.61
N LEU A 7 -5.91 20.97 22.34
CA LEU A 7 -5.08 20.06 21.57
C LEU A 7 -5.34 18.62 22.03
N ILE A 8 -6.07 17.83 21.24
CA ILE A 8 -6.16 16.39 21.44
C ILE A 8 -4.84 15.81 20.94
N LEU A 9 -3.91 15.61 21.87
CA LEU A 9 -2.73 14.80 21.65
C LEU A 9 -3.21 13.34 21.60
N VAL A 10 -3.58 12.84 20.42
CA VAL A 10 -3.71 11.40 20.21
C VAL A 10 -2.29 10.84 20.20
N LEU A 11 -1.81 10.47 21.38
CA LEU A 11 -0.60 9.67 21.56
C LEU A 11 -0.91 8.24 21.07
N GLY A 12 -1.04 8.09 19.76
CA GLY A 12 -1.10 6.79 19.09
C GLY A 12 0.25 6.12 19.23
N MET A 13 0.26 4.94 19.85
CA MET A 13 1.42 4.09 20.11
C MET A 13 2.48 4.16 18.99
N PHE A 14 3.63 4.73 19.34
CA PHE A 14 4.82 4.76 18.48
C PHE A 14 5.33 3.33 18.30
N PHE A 15 5.29 2.82 17.07
CA PHE A 15 6.28 1.82 16.66
C PHE A 15 7.49 2.60 16.16
N SER A 16 8.43 2.95 17.06
CA SER A 16 9.72 3.44 16.61
C SER A 16 10.47 2.29 15.95
N SER A 17 10.66 2.38 14.63
CA SER A 17 11.75 1.64 14.00
C SER A 17 13.01 2.47 14.09
N ALA A 18 14.10 1.85 14.55
CA ALA A 18 15.50 2.30 14.48
C ALA A 18 15.75 3.81 14.28
N ALA A 19 15.99 4.54 15.37
CA ALA A 19 16.80 5.77 15.47
C ALA A 19 16.43 7.00 14.61
N GLY A 20 15.39 6.96 13.78
CA GLY A 20 14.96 8.07 12.92
C GLY A 20 14.23 9.18 13.67
N ALA A 21 14.41 10.44 13.26
CA ALA A 21 13.54 11.52 13.71
C ALA A 21 12.16 11.38 13.05
N LEU A 22 11.09 11.58 13.83
CA LEU A 22 9.72 11.62 13.31
C LEU A 22 9.41 13.01 12.77
N TYR A 23 9.23 13.11 11.46
CA TYR A 23 8.73 14.28 10.77
C TYR A 23 7.21 14.18 10.65
N VAL A 24 6.50 15.03 11.38
CA VAL A 24 5.05 15.14 11.31
C VAL A 24 4.69 16.28 10.37
N TRP A 25 3.92 16.03 9.33
CA TRP A 25 3.30 17.13 8.58
C TRP A 25 2.27 17.79 9.48
N VAL A 26 2.43 19.11 9.70
CA VAL A 26 1.48 19.91 10.48
C VAL A 26 0.69 20.79 9.54
N ASP A 27 -0.63 20.62 9.54
CA ASP A 27 -1.56 21.52 8.85
C ASP A 27 -1.36 22.95 9.39
N GLY A 28 -1.22 23.92 8.49
CA GLY A 28 -0.92 25.30 8.90
C GLY A 28 -1.17 26.34 7.82
N GLY A 29 -2.15 26.11 6.95
CA GLY A 29 -2.52 27.04 5.88
C GLY A 29 -1.78 26.81 4.56
N ALA A 30 -1.69 27.85 3.72
CA ALA A 30 -1.06 27.78 2.41
C ALA A 30 0.46 27.59 2.53
N LYS A 31 0.90 26.33 2.53
CA LYS A 31 2.31 25.95 2.57
C LYS A 31 2.78 25.41 1.21
N PRO A 32 4.11 25.39 0.96
CA PRO A 32 4.66 24.80 -0.26
C PRO A 32 4.31 23.31 -0.38
N SER A 33 4.19 22.82 -1.62
CA SER A 33 3.87 21.41 -1.89
C SER A 33 5.05 20.47 -1.64
N GLU A 34 6.25 21.00 -1.46
CA GLU A 34 7.51 20.27 -1.45
C GLU A 34 7.86 19.67 -0.09
N TRP A 35 8.39 18.45 -0.09
CA TRP A 35 8.89 17.81 1.13
C TRP A 35 10.14 18.48 1.70
N ASN A 36 11.00 19.08 0.89
CA ASN A 36 12.20 19.76 1.42
C ASN A 36 11.89 21.08 2.17
N ALA A 37 10.67 21.61 2.07
CA ALA A 37 10.26 22.82 2.76
C ALA A 37 10.03 22.56 4.27
N LYS A 38 10.99 22.98 5.10
CA LYS A 38 10.96 22.78 6.56
C LYS A 38 9.69 23.27 7.25
N GLN A 39 9.01 24.27 6.69
CA GLN A 39 7.77 24.86 7.21
C GLN A 39 6.61 23.86 7.24
N ASN A 40 6.68 22.80 6.44
CA ASN A 40 5.68 21.73 6.42
C ASN A 40 5.78 20.83 7.65
N TRP A 41 6.94 20.76 8.28
CA TRP A 41 7.26 19.68 9.19
C TRP A 41 7.38 20.16 10.64
N SER A 42 7.10 19.24 11.55
CA SER A 42 7.38 19.35 12.97
C SER A 42 8.15 18.12 13.42
N VAL A 43 9.19 18.33 14.21
CA VAL A 43 9.96 17.28 14.89
C VAL A 43 9.97 17.62 16.37
N GLY A 44 9.43 16.73 17.22
CA GLY A 44 9.30 17.00 18.65
C GLY A 44 8.45 18.23 18.99
N GLY A 45 7.49 18.60 18.13
CA GLY A 45 6.62 19.76 18.32
C GLY A 45 7.19 21.09 17.83
N SER A 46 8.43 21.12 17.32
CA SER A 46 9.08 22.33 16.80
C SER A 46 9.38 22.22 15.31
N GLN A 47 9.43 23.37 14.61
CA GLN A 47 9.84 23.39 13.21
C GLN A 47 11.32 22.97 13.08
N PRO A 48 11.65 21.98 12.22
CA PRO A 48 13.02 21.52 11.99
C PRO A 48 13.83 22.50 11.12
N SER A 49 15.12 22.18 10.91
CA SER A 49 16.02 22.94 10.02
C SER A 49 15.82 22.61 8.53
N SER A 50 15.27 21.43 8.21
CA SER A 50 15.01 20.93 6.86
C SER A 50 13.71 20.11 6.80
N GLY A 51 13.32 19.64 5.62
CA GLY A 51 12.38 18.52 5.49
C GLY A 51 12.96 17.16 5.92
N PRO A 52 12.21 16.06 5.73
CA PRO A 52 12.64 14.71 6.04
C PRO A 52 13.99 14.36 5.40
N VAL A 53 14.82 13.62 6.12
CA VAL A 53 16.14 13.16 5.67
C VAL A 53 16.22 11.63 5.67
N ASN A 54 17.31 11.07 5.16
CA ASN A 54 17.49 9.61 5.16
C ASN A 54 17.42 9.03 6.57
N GLY A 55 16.66 7.94 6.71
CA GLY A 55 16.35 7.29 7.99
C GLY A 55 15.23 7.96 8.78
N SER A 56 14.54 8.98 8.24
CA SER A 56 13.42 9.59 8.93
C SER A 56 12.19 8.68 8.95
N ASP A 57 11.40 8.82 10.00
CA ASP A 57 9.99 8.41 9.99
C ASP A 57 9.14 9.61 9.55
N VAL A 58 8.11 9.36 8.75
CA VAL A 58 7.19 10.41 8.27
C VAL A 58 5.77 10.06 8.66
N GLN A 59 5.09 11.01 9.31
CA GLN A 59 3.66 10.94 9.58
C GLN A 59 2.94 12.10 8.89
N LEU A 60 2.00 11.75 8.03
CA LEU A 60 1.09 12.65 7.35
C LEU A 60 -0.23 12.69 8.14
N THR A 61 -0.66 13.90 8.47
CA THR A 61 -1.86 14.18 9.28
C THR A 61 -2.85 15.02 8.45
N GLY A 62 -3.96 15.53 9.00
CA GLY A 62 -4.74 16.66 8.44
C GLY A 62 -5.45 16.48 7.08
N THR A 63 -6.17 17.52 6.61
CA THR A 63 -6.89 17.47 5.32
C THR A 63 -5.94 17.83 4.17
N GLY A 64 -5.54 16.85 3.35
CA GLY A 64 -4.42 16.99 2.38
C GLY A 64 -4.55 18.01 1.24
N SER A 65 -5.60 18.85 1.21
CA SER A 65 -5.78 19.91 0.19
C SER A 65 -4.64 20.94 0.13
N ASN A 66 -3.85 21.09 1.20
CA ASN A 66 -2.67 21.96 1.27
C ASN A 66 -1.41 21.23 1.77
N GLY A 67 -1.39 19.89 1.68
CA GLY A 67 -0.28 19.09 2.17
C GLY A 67 0.93 19.09 1.24
N PRO A 68 2.13 18.70 1.74
CA PRO A 68 3.31 18.53 0.92
C PRO A 68 3.15 17.27 0.04
N THR A 69 2.40 17.36 -1.05
CA THR A 69 2.14 16.22 -1.94
C THR A 69 3.32 15.90 -2.85
N ASN A 70 4.26 16.83 -3.04
CA ASN A 70 5.44 16.66 -3.88
C ASN A 70 6.66 16.25 -3.04
N GLN A 71 6.92 14.94 -2.95
CA GLN A 71 8.18 14.43 -2.44
C GLN A 71 9.28 14.82 -3.44
N ASN A 72 10.08 15.84 -3.13
CA ASN A 72 11.11 16.36 -4.05
C ASN A 72 12.54 16.10 -3.55
N ILE A 73 12.71 15.33 -2.48
CA ILE A 73 14.01 15.05 -1.88
C ILE A 73 14.63 13.87 -2.62
N ALA A 74 15.74 14.12 -3.32
CA ALA A 74 16.43 13.11 -4.10
C ALA A 74 17.01 12.00 -3.20
N ASN A 75 16.88 10.75 -3.65
CA ASN A 75 17.40 9.55 -2.97
C ASN A 75 16.92 9.38 -1.52
N LEU A 76 15.72 9.88 -1.22
CA LEU A 76 15.18 9.78 0.13
C LEU A 76 14.96 8.32 0.51
N SER A 77 15.47 7.95 1.68
CA SER A 77 15.19 6.67 2.32
C SER A 77 14.44 6.91 3.63
N LEU A 78 13.22 6.43 3.72
CA LEU A 78 12.38 6.53 4.91
C LEU A 78 12.37 5.21 5.66
N ASN A 79 12.39 5.27 6.99
CA ASN A 79 12.13 4.11 7.81
C ASN A 79 10.64 3.73 7.69
N THR A 80 9.76 4.66 8.09
CA THR A 80 8.30 4.49 7.98
C THR A 80 7.63 5.67 7.29
N LEU A 81 6.50 5.38 6.66
CA LEU A 81 5.51 6.35 6.21
C LEU A 81 4.15 6.00 6.82
N ARG A 82 3.53 6.96 7.50
CA ARG A 82 2.23 6.80 8.14
C ARG A 82 1.27 7.84 7.62
N PHE A 83 0.10 7.41 7.16
CA PHE A 83 -1.07 8.26 6.96
C PHE A 83 -1.94 8.06 8.20
N ASP A 84 -1.89 9.03 9.10
CA ASP A 84 -2.59 8.87 10.37
C ASP A 84 -4.10 9.01 10.24
N SER A 85 -4.82 8.84 11.34
CA SER A 85 -6.28 8.84 11.36
C SER A 85 -6.94 10.16 10.97
N THR A 86 -6.21 11.26 10.98
CA THR A 86 -6.69 12.58 10.61
C THR A 86 -6.41 12.90 9.15
N CYS A 87 -5.65 12.05 8.46
CA CYS A 87 -5.25 12.26 7.07
C CYS A 87 -6.44 12.07 6.12
N ASP A 88 -6.95 13.16 5.56
CA ASP A 88 -7.92 13.13 4.46
C ASP A 88 -7.19 12.94 3.10
N THR A 89 -7.81 13.32 1.98
CA THR A 89 -7.30 13.10 0.62
C THR A 89 -5.84 13.56 0.47
N PHE A 90 -4.91 12.61 0.34
CA PHE A 90 -3.48 12.86 0.24
C PHE A 90 -2.85 11.84 -0.70
N THR A 91 -2.19 12.32 -1.75
CA THR A 91 -1.37 11.49 -2.64
C THR A 91 0.07 11.98 -2.60
N VAL A 92 0.99 11.09 -2.22
CA VAL A 92 2.43 11.36 -2.32
C VAL A 92 2.88 11.15 -3.76
N ALA A 93 3.37 12.22 -4.38
CA ALA A 93 3.91 12.26 -5.73
C ALA A 93 5.38 12.72 -5.72
N GLY A 94 5.96 12.92 -6.90
CA GLY A 94 7.33 13.44 -7.04
C GLY A 94 8.38 12.36 -7.25
N ASN A 95 9.54 12.54 -6.65
CA ASN A 95 10.70 11.66 -6.77
C ASN A 95 10.44 10.29 -6.11
N ALA A 96 11.25 9.33 -6.54
CA ALA A 96 11.29 8.02 -5.91
C ALA A 96 11.82 8.09 -4.48
N PHE A 97 11.32 7.21 -3.61
CA PHE A 97 11.89 7.00 -2.28
C PHE A 97 11.99 5.52 -1.93
N THR A 98 12.91 5.20 -1.02
CA THR A 98 13.10 3.85 -0.49
C THR A 98 12.44 3.73 0.87
N LEU A 99 11.68 2.67 1.12
CA LEU A 99 11.26 2.30 2.47
C LEU A 99 12.26 1.28 3.04
N THR A 100 12.77 1.50 4.25
CA THR A 100 13.88 0.70 4.81
C THR A 100 13.50 -0.13 6.03
N ASN A 101 12.34 0.09 6.66
CA ASN A 101 11.93 -0.74 7.79
C ASN A 101 11.62 -2.19 7.34
N SER A 102 12.15 -3.18 8.06
CA SER A 102 11.89 -4.61 7.85
C SER A 102 10.60 -5.11 8.51
N GLY A 103 9.98 -4.29 9.36
CA GLY A 103 8.67 -4.51 9.97
C GLY A 103 7.56 -3.78 9.19
N THR A 104 6.68 -3.09 9.90
CA THR A 104 5.62 -2.28 9.29
C THR A 104 6.18 -0.95 8.79
N ALA A 105 6.48 -0.88 7.49
CA ALA A 105 7.06 0.30 6.86
C ALA A 105 6.01 1.32 6.39
N LEU A 106 4.78 0.87 6.10
CA LEU A 106 3.68 1.73 5.68
C LEU A 106 2.44 1.45 6.54
N THR A 107 1.84 2.50 7.09
CA THR A 107 0.59 2.40 7.87
C THR A 107 -0.43 3.43 7.40
N VAL A 108 -1.69 3.02 7.30
CA VAL A 108 -2.84 3.89 6.98
C VAL A 108 -3.94 3.68 8.01
N ASP A 109 -4.12 4.58 8.97
CA ASP A 109 -4.96 4.35 10.15
C ASP A 109 -6.42 4.81 10.02
N ALA A 110 -6.70 6.00 9.47
CA ALA A 110 -8.06 6.46 9.14
C ALA A 110 -8.05 7.71 8.23
N GLY A 111 -9.23 8.12 7.72
CA GLY A 111 -9.47 9.51 7.32
C GLY A 111 -10.17 9.74 5.97
N ALA A 112 -9.65 9.20 4.85
CA ALA A 112 -10.10 9.62 3.52
C ALA A 112 -10.66 8.53 2.61
N SER A 113 -11.39 8.94 1.57
CA SER A 113 -11.76 8.10 0.44
C SER A 113 -10.65 7.94 -0.62
N ALA A 114 -9.62 8.81 -0.61
CA ALA A 114 -8.57 8.82 -1.63
C ALA A 114 -7.17 9.09 -1.03
N LEU A 115 -6.55 8.03 -0.49
CA LEU A 115 -5.15 8.04 -0.07
C LEU A 115 -4.30 7.24 -1.05
N GLY A 116 -3.08 7.71 -1.32
CA GLY A 116 -2.19 6.97 -2.20
C GLY A 116 -0.76 7.47 -2.34
N ILE A 117 -0.02 6.73 -3.15
CA ILE A 117 1.34 7.06 -3.59
C ILE A 117 1.41 6.87 -5.10
N SER A 118 1.77 7.92 -5.83
CA SER A 118 1.92 7.89 -7.29
C SER A 118 3.38 7.91 -7.75
N CYS A 119 4.33 8.25 -6.87
CA CYS A 119 5.75 8.13 -7.16
C CYS A 119 6.29 6.70 -6.93
N HIS A 120 7.46 6.42 -7.49
CA HIS A 120 8.12 5.12 -7.38
C HIS A 120 8.52 4.81 -5.92
N ILE A 121 8.29 3.56 -5.49
CA ILE A 121 8.72 3.05 -4.18
C ILE A 121 9.74 1.92 -4.39
N ALA A 122 10.91 2.05 -3.76
CA ALA A 122 11.86 0.94 -3.65
C ALA A 122 11.72 0.26 -2.28
N LEU A 123 11.61 -1.06 -2.28
CA LEU A 123 11.64 -1.89 -1.07
C LEU A 123 13.11 -2.10 -0.67
N GLY A 124 13.57 -1.40 0.36
CA GLY A 124 14.91 -1.61 0.92
C GLY A 124 15.03 -2.93 1.69
N ASN A 125 13.92 -3.40 2.26
CA ASN A 125 13.76 -4.68 2.95
C ASN A 125 12.44 -5.33 2.54
N SER A 126 12.19 -6.58 2.98
CA SER A 126 10.83 -7.12 2.93
C SER A 126 9.94 -6.33 3.88
N GLN A 127 8.75 -5.95 3.45
CA GLN A 127 7.94 -4.95 4.17
C GLN A 127 6.56 -5.45 4.51
N SER A 128 6.06 -5.02 5.67
CA SER A 128 4.64 -5.08 6.00
C SER A 128 3.98 -3.72 5.77
N TRP A 129 2.87 -3.70 5.04
CA TRP A 129 2.03 -2.53 4.81
C TRP A 129 0.65 -2.77 5.42
N SER A 130 0.29 -1.96 6.41
CA SER A 130 -0.95 -2.08 7.17
C SER A 130 -1.98 -1.06 6.72
N ILE A 131 -3.11 -1.53 6.19
CA ILE A 131 -4.22 -0.69 5.75
C ILE A 131 -5.41 -0.91 6.69
N GLY A 132 -5.80 0.14 7.42
CA GLY A 132 -6.84 0.10 8.42
C GLY A 132 -8.24 -0.22 7.88
N THR A 133 -9.16 -0.57 8.79
CA THR A 133 -10.53 -0.98 8.47
C THR A 133 -11.29 0.05 7.65
N GLY A 134 -11.98 -0.39 6.60
CA GLY A 134 -12.81 0.47 5.76
C GLY A 134 -12.01 1.51 4.97
N ARG A 135 -10.71 1.27 4.77
CA ARG A 135 -9.82 2.12 3.97
C ARG A 135 -9.54 1.49 2.62
N THR A 136 -9.31 2.34 1.63
CA THR A 136 -8.72 1.96 0.34
C THR A 136 -7.48 2.82 0.13
N PHE A 137 -6.33 2.18 -0.07
CA PHE A 137 -5.07 2.86 -0.33
C PHE A 137 -4.56 2.45 -1.71
N THR A 138 -4.30 3.42 -2.59
CA THR A 138 -3.86 3.14 -3.96
C THR A 138 -2.38 3.48 -4.14
N VAL A 139 -1.61 2.52 -4.64
CA VAL A 139 -0.24 2.75 -5.09
C VAL A 139 -0.18 2.57 -6.60
N SER A 140 -0.08 3.70 -7.30
CA SER A 140 0.04 3.75 -8.76
C SER A 140 1.48 3.90 -9.24
N GLY A 141 2.38 4.32 -8.35
CA GLY A 141 3.81 4.23 -8.61
C GLY A 141 4.30 2.79 -8.67
N ASN A 142 5.35 2.55 -9.46
CA ASN A 142 5.97 1.23 -9.52
C ASN A 142 6.60 0.87 -8.17
N ILE A 143 6.59 -0.40 -7.82
CA ILE A 143 7.26 -0.96 -6.64
C ILE A 143 8.41 -1.85 -7.12
N THR A 144 9.65 -1.57 -6.70
CA THR A 144 10.84 -2.39 -7.00
C THR A 144 11.40 -3.02 -5.73
N GLY A 145 12.14 -4.13 -5.85
CA GLY A 145 12.76 -4.76 -4.69
C GLY A 145 13.28 -6.16 -4.98
N SER A 146 14.58 -6.27 -5.27
CA SER A 146 15.19 -7.57 -5.57
C SER A 146 15.18 -8.48 -4.34
N ALA A 147 14.56 -9.65 -4.49
CA ALA A 147 14.31 -10.63 -3.44
C ALA A 147 13.58 -10.07 -2.22
N LYS A 148 12.84 -8.96 -2.37
CA LYS A 148 12.04 -8.35 -1.31
C LYS A 148 10.58 -8.69 -1.49
N SER A 149 9.94 -9.07 -0.39
CA SER A 149 8.53 -9.44 -0.37
C SER A 149 7.67 -8.31 0.18
N LEU A 150 6.39 -8.32 -0.20
CA LEU A 150 5.38 -7.43 0.35
C LEU A 150 4.37 -8.23 1.18
N THR A 151 4.12 -7.79 2.41
CA THR A 151 3.09 -8.36 3.28
C THR A 151 2.00 -7.32 3.50
N LYS A 152 0.78 -7.61 3.04
CA LYS A 152 -0.41 -6.79 3.27
C LYS A 152 -1.08 -7.23 4.58
N THR A 153 -1.22 -6.30 5.51
CA THR A 153 -1.93 -6.46 6.79
C THR A 153 -3.05 -5.44 6.95
N GLY A 154 -3.83 -5.58 8.02
CA GLY A 154 -5.02 -4.75 8.28
C GLY A 154 -6.19 -5.10 7.36
N THR A 155 -7.41 -4.88 7.84
CA THR A 155 -8.65 -5.33 7.19
C THR A 155 -9.06 -4.49 5.97
N GLY A 156 -8.37 -3.37 5.70
CA GLY A 156 -8.65 -2.51 4.55
C GLY A 156 -8.14 -3.06 3.21
N THR A 157 -8.32 -2.26 2.16
CA THR A 157 -7.97 -2.61 0.78
C THR A 157 -6.69 -1.88 0.35
N LEU A 158 -5.69 -2.64 -0.09
CA LEU A 158 -4.54 -2.12 -0.85
C LEU A 158 -4.78 -2.34 -2.34
N VAL A 159 -4.71 -1.29 -3.14
CA VAL A 159 -4.84 -1.34 -4.60
C VAL A 159 -3.49 -1.04 -5.23
N LEU A 160 -2.95 -1.97 -6.00
CA LEU A 160 -1.70 -1.81 -6.75
C LEU A 160 -2.00 -1.69 -8.23
N THR A 161 -1.63 -0.56 -8.84
CA THR A 161 -1.81 -0.33 -10.29
C THR A 161 -0.51 -0.06 -11.04
N GLY A 162 0.59 0.19 -10.32
CA GLY A 162 1.92 0.32 -10.91
C GLY A 162 2.42 -0.96 -11.59
N THR A 163 3.39 -0.82 -12.50
CA THR A 163 4.10 -1.96 -13.10
C THR A 163 5.23 -2.35 -12.15
N ASN A 164 4.97 -3.37 -11.33
CA ASN A 164 5.82 -3.72 -10.21
C ASN A 164 6.88 -4.76 -10.61
N SER A 165 8.03 -4.74 -9.94
CA SER A 165 9.17 -5.62 -10.20
C SER A 165 9.89 -6.09 -8.93
N TYR A 166 9.23 -6.00 -7.76
CA TYR A 166 9.68 -6.73 -6.58
C TYR A 166 9.55 -8.24 -6.82
N SER A 167 10.48 -9.04 -6.32
CA SER A 167 10.58 -10.47 -6.69
C SER A 167 10.49 -11.46 -5.53
N GLY A 168 10.36 -10.99 -4.29
CA GLY A 168 10.22 -11.87 -3.11
C GLY A 168 8.82 -12.45 -2.91
N GLY A 169 7.84 -12.09 -3.75
CA GLY A 169 6.45 -12.53 -3.61
C GLY A 169 5.60 -11.66 -2.69
N THR A 170 4.37 -12.10 -2.46
CA THR A 170 3.36 -11.36 -1.71
C THR A 170 2.66 -12.24 -0.67
N THR A 171 2.42 -11.70 0.51
CA THR A 171 1.55 -12.33 1.52
C THR A 171 0.40 -11.38 1.85
N ILE A 172 -0.84 -11.88 1.79
CA ILE A 172 -2.04 -11.16 2.23
C ILE A 172 -2.44 -11.78 3.55
N SER A 173 -1.98 -11.20 4.65
CA SER A 173 -2.30 -11.69 5.99
C SER A 173 -3.74 -11.38 6.38
N ASP A 174 -4.27 -10.23 5.95
CA ASP A 174 -5.64 -9.79 6.22
C ASP A 174 -6.10 -8.70 5.23
N GLY A 175 -7.41 -8.45 5.18
CA GLY A 175 -8.06 -7.47 4.33
C GLY A 175 -8.00 -7.86 2.86
N THR A 176 -8.00 -6.86 1.97
CA THR A 176 -8.01 -7.08 0.51
C THR A 176 -6.75 -6.55 -0.15
N LEU A 177 -6.17 -7.33 -1.04
CA LEU A 177 -5.21 -6.86 -2.04
C LEU A 177 -5.87 -6.92 -3.42
N LYS A 178 -5.90 -5.79 -4.13
CA LYS A 178 -6.42 -5.68 -5.49
C LYS A 178 -5.28 -5.30 -6.44
N GLY A 179 -5.17 -6.00 -7.55
CA GLY A 179 -4.18 -5.72 -8.60
C GLY A 179 -4.45 -6.52 -9.87
N ASN A 180 -3.44 -6.63 -10.72
CA ASN A 180 -3.48 -7.39 -11.96
C ASN A 180 -2.11 -8.06 -12.20
N VAL A 181 -1.93 -8.74 -13.33
CA VAL A 181 -0.67 -9.44 -13.64
C VAL A 181 0.55 -8.50 -13.69
N THR A 182 0.39 -7.22 -14.02
CA THR A 182 1.52 -6.27 -14.07
C THR A 182 1.87 -5.70 -12.69
N SER A 183 0.93 -5.66 -11.75
CA SER A 183 1.14 -5.08 -10.42
C SER A 183 1.41 -6.11 -9.31
N LEU A 184 1.00 -7.37 -9.50
CA LEU A 184 1.23 -8.45 -8.55
C LEU A 184 2.41 -9.29 -9.00
N GLN A 185 3.34 -9.60 -8.09
CA GLN A 185 4.58 -10.31 -8.42
C GLN A 185 4.83 -11.51 -7.49
N GLY A 186 5.45 -12.55 -8.06
CA GLY A 186 5.90 -13.75 -7.35
C GLY A 186 4.78 -14.63 -6.79
N ASN A 187 5.14 -15.60 -5.95
CA ASN A 187 4.11 -16.42 -5.29
C ASN A 187 3.26 -15.56 -4.35
N ILE A 188 1.95 -15.83 -4.29
CA ILE A 188 1.03 -15.09 -3.42
C ILE A 188 0.41 -16.04 -2.40
N THR A 189 0.63 -15.77 -1.11
CA THR A 189 -0.09 -16.42 -0.01
C THR A 189 -1.33 -15.59 0.33
N VAL A 190 -2.52 -16.17 0.20
CA VAL A 190 -3.82 -15.52 0.35
C VAL A 190 -4.52 -16.02 1.61
N ASN A 191 -4.36 -15.29 2.73
CA ASN A 191 -5.10 -15.56 3.97
C ASN A 191 -6.27 -14.59 4.17
N GLY A 192 -6.22 -13.40 3.54
CA GLY A 192 -7.34 -12.47 3.41
C GLY A 192 -8.08 -12.64 2.07
N ALA A 193 -8.20 -11.55 1.31
CA ALA A 193 -8.80 -11.54 -0.02
C ALA A 193 -7.82 -11.03 -1.08
N LEU A 194 -7.75 -11.73 -2.21
CA LEU A 194 -7.03 -11.34 -3.41
C LEU A 194 -8.02 -11.07 -4.54
N ILE A 195 -7.94 -9.90 -5.17
CA ILE A 195 -8.71 -9.55 -6.35
C ILE A 195 -7.75 -9.32 -7.52
N PHE A 196 -7.83 -10.19 -8.53
CA PHE A 196 -7.28 -9.92 -9.86
C PHE A 196 -8.33 -9.18 -10.69
N ASP A 197 -8.13 -7.88 -10.86
CA ASP A 197 -8.91 -7.03 -11.77
C ASP A 197 -8.20 -6.95 -13.12
N GLN A 198 -8.48 -7.94 -13.97
CA GLN A 198 -7.73 -8.18 -15.19
C GLN A 198 -8.55 -7.72 -16.39
N GLY A 199 -8.31 -6.49 -16.86
CA GLY A 199 -8.99 -5.91 -18.01
C GLY A 199 -8.56 -6.47 -19.37
N THR A 200 -7.33 -6.97 -19.50
CA THR A 200 -6.79 -7.53 -20.76
C THR A 200 -6.22 -8.92 -20.54
N ASN A 201 -6.22 -9.78 -21.56
CA ASN A 201 -5.71 -11.14 -21.44
C ASN A 201 -4.26 -11.15 -20.93
N ALA A 202 -3.99 -11.94 -19.88
CA ALA A 202 -2.66 -12.07 -19.29
C ALA A 202 -2.45 -13.45 -18.65
N THR A 203 -1.17 -13.80 -18.42
CA THR A 203 -0.78 -15.04 -17.73
C THR A 203 -0.10 -14.71 -16.40
N TYR A 204 -0.57 -15.29 -15.31
CA TYR A 204 0.12 -15.30 -14.02
C TYR A 204 0.78 -16.65 -13.81
N SER A 205 2.12 -16.65 -13.81
CA SER A 205 2.89 -17.89 -13.80
C SER A 205 3.25 -18.40 -12.40
N SER A 206 3.10 -17.56 -11.39
CA SER A 206 3.44 -17.90 -10.00
C SER A 206 2.29 -18.61 -9.29
N ALA A 207 2.62 -19.34 -8.23
CA ALA A 207 1.66 -20.12 -7.47
C ALA A 207 0.86 -19.25 -6.49
N LEU A 208 -0.40 -19.63 -6.29
CA LEU A 208 -1.23 -19.15 -5.20
C LEU A 208 -1.25 -20.19 -4.06
N SER A 209 -1.34 -19.74 -2.82
CA SER A 209 -1.50 -20.59 -1.64
C SER A 209 -2.39 -19.91 -0.59
N GLY A 210 -2.71 -20.60 0.49
CA GLY A 210 -3.58 -20.07 1.55
C GLY A 210 -5.05 -20.48 1.40
N ASN A 211 -5.88 -20.01 2.32
CA ASN A 211 -7.27 -20.43 2.51
C ASN A 211 -8.28 -19.28 2.43
N GLY A 212 -7.84 -18.08 2.02
CA GLY A 212 -8.66 -16.90 1.88
C GLY A 212 -9.57 -16.93 0.65
N THR A 213 -9.89 -15.76 0.10
CA THR A 213 -10.70 -15.65 -1.13
C THR A 213 -9.85 -15.15 -2.29
N PHE A 214 -9.99 -15.79 -3.45
CA PHE A 214 -9.43 -15.33 -4.71
C PHE A 214 -10.58 -14.94 -5.66
N THR A 215 -10.65 -13.67 -6.06
CA THR A 215 -11.64 -13.18 -7.02
C THR A 215 -10.97 -12.79 -8.33
N LYS A 216 -11.48 -13.32 -9.45
CA LYS A 216 -11.19 -12.86 -10.80
C LYS A 216 -12.32 -11.96 -11.29
N THR A 217 -11.98 -10.72 -11.63
CA THR A 217 -12.87 -9.74 -12.27
C THR A 217 -12.19 -9.08 -13.48
N GLY A 218 -12.88 -8.16 -14.16
CA GLY A 218 -12.47 -7.56 -15.41
C GLY A 218 -12.71 -8.47 -16.63
N GLU A 219 -12.90 -7.87 -17.80
CA GLU A 219 -13.29 -8.58 -19.04
C GLU A 219 -12.22 -9.54 -19.57
N GLY A 220 -10.94 -9.26 -19.27
CA GLY A 220 -9.81 -10.02 -19.76
C GLY A 220 -9.75 -11.45 -19.22
N LYS A 221 -9.09 -12.33 -19.98
CA LYS A 221 -8.72 -13.68 -19.54
C LYS A 221 -7.52 -13.62 -18.61
N LEU A 222 -7.65 -14.18 -17.41
CA LEU A 222 -6.52 -14.52 -16.56
C LEU A 222 -6.15 -15.98 -16.76
N LYS A 223 -4.95 -16.26 -17.26
CA LYS A 223 -4.41 -17.62 -17.33
C LYS A 223 -3.51 -17.88 -16.12
N LEU A 224 -3.88 -18.82 -15.25
CA LEU A 224 -3.02 -19.28 -14.16
C LEU A 224 -2.25 -20.53 -14.60
N THR A 225 -0.92 -20.47 -14.55
CA THR A 225 -0.06 -21.61 -14.89
C THR A 225 0.72 -22.16 -13.69
N GLY A 226 0.69 -21.47 -12.54
CA GLY A 226 1.35 -21.96 -11.33
C GLY A 226 0.62 -23.13 -10.68
N ASP A 227 1.37 -24.08 -10.13
CA ASP A 227 0.84 -25.17 -9.32
C ASP A 227 0.44 -24.64 -7.95
N SER A 228 -0.82 -24.22 -7.83
CA SER A 228 -1.29 -23.54 -6.62
C SER A 228 -1.77 -24.55 -5.57
N GLY A 229 -1.31 -24.35 -4.34
CA GLY A 229 -1.81 -25.04 -3.14
C GLY A 229 -2.97 -24.29 -2.48
N PHE A 230 -3.64 -23.41 -3.22
CA PHE A 230 -4.75 -22.60 -2.72
C PHE A 230 -5.97 -23.49 -2.42
N SER A 231 -6.43 -23.45 -1.18
CA SER A 231 -7.56 -24.23 -0.66
C SER A 231 -8.76 -23.37 -0.28
N GLY A 232 -8.66 -22.06 -0.50
CA GLY A 232 -9.72 -21.11 -0.27
C GLY A 232 -10.78 -21.11 -1.37
N THR A 233 -11.67 -20.12 -1.35
CA THR A 233 -12.72 -19.98 -2.36
C THR A 233 -12.20 -19.18 -3.56
N THR A 234 -12.43 -19.68 -4.76
CA THR A 234 -12.21 -18.96 -6.02
C THR A 234 -13.56 -18.45 -6.55
N VAL A 235 -13.67 -17.14 -6.79
CA VAL A 235 -14.84 -16.51 -7.39
C VAL A 235 -14.45 -15.95 -8.75
N VAL A 236 -15.20 -16.29 -9.80
CA VAL A 236 -15.07 -15.67 -11.12
C VAL A 236 -16.30 -14.82 -11.37
N SER A 237 -16.15 -13.51 -11.15
CA SER A 237 -17.26 -12.57 -11.30
C SER A 237 -17.36 -11.98 -12.70
N GLN A 238 -16.22 -11.80 -13.39
CA GLN A 238 -16.20 -11.31 -14.77
C GLN A 238 -15.04 -11.91 -15.59
N GLY A 239 -15.27 -12.01 -16.90
CA GLY A 239 -14.28 -12.46 -17.87
C GLY A 239 -13.98 -13.95 -17.73
N LYS A 240 -12.77 -14.36 -18.14
CA LYS A 240 -12.37 -15.78 -18.13
C LYS A 240 -11.23 -16.07 -17.15
N LEU A 241 -11.36 -17.14 -16.37
CA LEU A 241 -10.27 -17.74 -15.60
C LEU A 241 -9.84 -19.05 -16.27
N GLN A 242 -8.68 -19.07 -16.92
CA GLN A 242 -8.12 -20.30 -17.49
C GLN A 242 -7.05 -20.88 -16.56
N VAL A 243 -7.22 -22.12 -16.09
CA VAL A 243 -6.23 -22.79 -15.23
C VAL A 243 -5.53 -23.88 -16.03
N THR A 244 -4.20 -23.78 -16.16
CA THR A 244 -3.36 -24.87 -16.69
C THR A 244 -2.34 -25.39 -15.65
N GLY A 245 -2.22 -24.71 -14.50
CA GLY A 245 -1.58 -25.26 -13.30
C GLY A 245 -2.62 -25.98 -12.44
N SER A 246 -2.65 -25.69 -11.14
CA SER A 246 -3.63 -26.27 -10.21
C SER A 246 -4.41 -25.20 -9.44
N LEU A 247 -5.70 -25.43 -9.25
CA LEU A 247 -6.55 -24.87 -8.19
C LEU A 247 -7.37 -26.01 -7.54
N ALA A 248 -6.83 -27.23 -7.54
CA ALA A 248 -7.60 -28.46 -7.27
C ALA A 248 -8.25 -28.53 -5.88
N HIS A 249 -7.76 -27.76 -4.91
CA HIS A 249 -8.27 -27.72 -3.55
C HIS A 249 -9.22 -26.55 -3.28
N SER A 250 -9.50 -25.72 -4.30
CA SER A 250 -10.35 -24.54 -4.18
C SER A 250 -11.78 -24.84 -4.63
N VAL A 251 -12.75 -24.34 -3.86
CA VAL A 251 -14.14 -24.30 -4.34
C VAL A 251 -14.27 -23.15 -5.35
N ILE A 252 -14.69 -23.46 -6.57
CA ILE A 252 -14.88 -22.47 -7.64
C ILE A 252 -16.36 -22.08 -7.72
N THR A 253 -16.65 -20.79 -7.58
CA THR A 253 -17.96 -20.17 -7.80
C THR A 253 -17.88 -19.26 -9.03
N ILE A 254 -18.84 -19.40 -9.94
CA ILE A 254 -18.94 -18.59 -11.16
C ILE A 254 -20.19 -17.73 -11.02
N GLU A 255 -20.03 -16.41 -11.04
CA GLU A 255 -21.16 -15.47 -11.01
C GLU A 255 -21.58 -15.11 -12.44
N SER A 256 -22.70 -14.37 -12.56
CA SER A 256 -23.16 -13.86 -13.85
C SER A 256 -22.07 -12.98 -14.50
N GLY A 257 -21.54 -13.42 -15.63
CA GLY A 257 -20.45 -12.74 -16.35
C GLY A 257 -19.08 -13.43 -16.26
N GLY A 258 -18.94 -14.45 -15.41
CA GLY A 258 -17.74 -15.27 -15.29
C GLY A 258 -17.74 -16.48 -16.22
N MET A 259 -16.55 -16.91 -16.63
CA MET A 259 -16.29 -18.18 -17.31
C MET A 259 -15.00 -18.82 -16.78
N VAL A 260 -14.96 -20.15 -16.72
CA VAL A 260 -13.75 -20.93 -16.40
C VAL A 260 -13.37 -21.78 -17.61
#